data_AF-A0A1F6SQ23-F1
#
_entry.id   AF-A0A1F6SQ23-F1
#
_cell.length_a   1.000
_cell.length_b   1.000
_cell.length_c   1.000
_cell.angle_alpha   90.00
_cell.angle_beta   90.00
_cell.angle_gamma   90.00
#
_symmetry.space_group_name_H-M   'P 1'
#
loop_
_entity.id
_entity.type
_entity.pdbx_description
1 polymer ?
#
loop_
_entity_poly.entity_id
_entity_poly.type
_entity_poly.pdbx_seq_one_letter_code
_entity_poly.pdbx_strand_id
1 'polypeptide(L)' 'MWNPFKKAKQSVSNTAMGMMAKIAEKKIKNMSPKEREKMAREAFDPKNKDKLLSAMEMMRKSGQITEEQYREAKKRLGM' A
#
# COMPACT_ATOMS: atom_id res chain seq x y z
N MET A 1 -39.51 12.65 -3.65
CA MET A 1 -39.26 11.20 -3.80
C MET A 1 -37.97 10.86 -3.06
N TRP A 2 -38.06 10.06 -2.00
CA TRP A 2 -36.91 9.64 -1.20
C TRP A 2 -36.23 8.46 -1.89
N ASN A 3 -34.91 8.55 -2.12
CA ASN A 3 -34.15 7.57 -2.89
C ASN A 3 -33.17 6.80 -1.98
N PRO A 4 -33.54 5.61 -1.46
CA PRO A 4 -32.78 4.88 -0.44
C PRO A 4 -31.47 4.25 -0.96
N PHE A 5 -31.15 4.41 -2.24
CA PHE A 5 -29.97 3.82 -2.89
C PHE A 5 -28.83 4.83 -3.17
N LYS A 6 -28.93 6.09 -2.72
CA LYS A 6 -27.75 6.97 -2.66
C LYS A 6 -26.80 6.46 -1.57
N LYS A 7 -26.04 5.40 -1.88
CA LYS A 7 -24.97 4.88 -1.03
C LYS A 7 -24.07 6.04 -0.61
N ALA A 8 -24.01 6.29 0.68
CA ALA A 8 -23.02 7.17 1.28
C ALA A 8 -21.65 6.79 0.69
N LYS A 9 -20.98 7.74 0.04
CA LYS A 9 -19.54 7.63 -0.22
C LYS A 9 -18.91 7.41 1.14
N GLN A 10 -18.54 6.18 1.44
CA GLN A 10 -17.89 5.80 2.67
C GLN A 10 -16.52 6.49 2.65
N SER A 11 -16.45 7.71 3.19
CA SER A 11 -15.18 8.34 3.46
C SER A 11 -14.53 7.48 4.53
N VAL A 12 -13.51 6.71 4.14
CA VAL A 12 -12.63 6.06 5.10
C VAL A 12 -12.07 7.21 5.93
N SER A 13 -12.56 7.36 7.18
CA SER A 13 -12.13 8.48 8.01
C SER A 13 -10.63 8.36 8.26
N ASN A 14 -9.91 9.48 8.31
CA ASN A 14 -8.48 9.49 8.62
C ASN A 14 -8.16 8.71 9.90
N THR A 15 -9.10 8.63 10.85
CA THR A 15 -9.02 7.84 12.07
C THR A 15 -8.95 6.33 11.81
N ALA A 16 -9.74 5.81 10.87
CA ALA A 16 -9.72 4.39 10.50
C ALA A 16 -8.40 3.99 9.83
N MET A 17 -7.86 4.85 8.95
CA MET A 17 -6.52 4.66 8.36
C MET A 17 -5.43 4.69 9.44
N GLY A 18 -5.51 5.61 10.39
CA GLY A 18 -4.57 5.68 11.52
C GLY A 18 -4.60 4.44 12.41
N MET A 19 -5.78 3.84 12.63
CA MET A 19 -5.91 2.60 13.39
C MET A 19 -5.34 1.39 12.63
N MET A 20 -5.60 1.29 11.33
CA MET A 20 -5.04 0.23 10.48
C MET A 20 -3.51 0.31 10.40
N ALA A 21 -2.95 1.52 10.25
CA ALA A 21 -1.51 1.74 10.26
C ALA A 21 -0.88 1.27 11.58
N LYS A 22 -1.49 1.58 12.73
CA LYS A 22 -1.03 1.11 14.06
C LYS A 22 -1.06 -0.41 14.20
N ILE A 23 -2.08 -1.08 13.66
CA ILE A 23 -2.17 -2.54 13.70
C ILE A 23 -1.09 -3.17 12.83
N ALA A 24 -0.90 -2.66 11.61
CA ALA A 24 0.16 -3.11 10.71
C ALA A 24 1.55 -2.91 11.34
N GLU A 25 1.79 -1.75 11.95
CA GLU A 25 3.06 -1.45 12.62
C GLU A 25 3.31 -2.37 13.82
N LYS A 26 2.29 -2.65 14.65
CA LYS A 26 2.39 -3.62 15.75
C LYS A 26 2.73 -5.01 15.22
N LYS A 27 2.11 -5.43 14.11
CA LYS A 27 2.41 -6.73 13.49
C LYS A 27 3.85 -6.79 12.97
N ILE A 28 4.36 -5.71 12.39
CA ILE A 28 5.76 -5.60 11.95
C ILE A 28 6.72 -5.61 13.14
N LYS A 29 6.42 -4.86 14.21
CA LYS A 29 7.22 -4.84 15.44
C LYS A 29 7.27 -6.20 16.12
N ASN A 30 6.17 -6.94 16.14
CA ASN A 30 6.08 -8.26 16.74
C ASN A 30 6.61 -9.40 15.86
N MET A 31 6.89 -9.15 14.57
CA MET A 31 7.55 -10.14 13.72
C MET A 31 9.02 -10.32 14.13
N SER A 32 9.47 -11.57 14.10
CA SER A 32 10.87 -11.91 14.32
C SER A 32 11.76 -11.33 13.20
N PRO A 33 13.07 -11.12 13.45
CA PRO A 33 14.01 -10.65 12.42
C PRO A 33 13.98 -11.52 11.15
N LYS A 34 13.84 -12.84 11.31
CA LYS A 34 13.72 -13.80 10.20
C LYS A 34 12.46 -13.58 9.37
N GLU A 35 11.32 -13.28 9.99
CA GLU A 35 10.07 -13.04 9.26
C GLU A 35 10.09 -11.69 8.53
N ARG A 36 10.71 -10.65 9.13
CA ARG A 36 10.93 -9.38 8.44
C ARG A 36 11.83 -9.55 7.22
N GLU A 37 12.92 -10.30 7.36
CA GLU A 37 13.84 -10.58 6.25
C GLU A 37 13.14 -11.38 5.14
N LYS A 38 12.34 -12.39 5.51
CA LYS A 38 11.52 -13.15 4.55
C LYS A 38 10.53 -12.26 3.81
N MET A 39 9.81 -11.39 4.53
CA MET A 39 8.84 -10.48 3.92
C MET A 39 9.53 -9.44 3.03
N ALA A 40 10.68 -8.92 3.43
CA ALA A 40 11.49 -8.04 2.58
C ALA A 40 11.93 -8.77 1.31
N ARG A 41 12.46 -9.98 1.44
CA ARG A 41 12.82 -10.83 0.28
C ARG A 41 11.63 -11.09 -0.63
N GLU A 42 10.46 -11.42 -0.07
CA GLU A 42 9.23 -11.62 -0.85
C GLU A 42 8.78 -10.34 -1.55
N ALA A 43 8.90 -9.18 -0.91
CA ALA A 43 8.56 -7.89 -1.53
C ALA A 43 9.51 -7.52 -2.68
N PHE A 44 10.80 -7.86 -2.57
CA PHE A 44 11.81 -7.64 -3.62
C PHE A 44 11.93 -8.81 -4.62
N ASP A 45 11.19 -9.90 -4.41
CA ASP A 45 11.19 -11.04 -5.30
C ASP A 45 10.67 -10.62 -6.69
N PRO A 46 11.39 -10.92 -7.78
CA PRO A 46 10.95 -10.63 -9.13
C PRO A 46 9.53 -11.12 -9.45
N LYS A 47 9.07 -12.21 -8.82
CA LYS A 47 7.70 -12.73 -8.98
C LYS A 47 6.61 -11.81 -8.44
N ASN A 48 6.96 -10.92 -7.51
CA ASN A 48 6.02 -9.98 -6.89
C ASN A 48 6.16 -8.55 -7.44
N LYS A 49 7.09 -8.32 -8.36
CA LYS A 49 7.32 -7.01 -8.98
C LYS A 49 6.06 -6.44 -9.65
N ASP A 50 5.27 -7.27 -10.34
CA ASP A 50 4.04 -6.82 -10.99
C ASP A 50 2.98 -6.34 -9.98
N LYS A 51 2.86 -7.04 -8.84
CA LYS A 51 1.99 -6.62 -7.75
C LYS A 51 2.47 -5.33 -7.11
N LEU A 52 3.78 -5.19 -6.91
CA LEU A 52 4.38 -3.97 -6.38
C LEU A 52 4.12 -2.80 -7.32
N LEU A 53 4.35 -2.97 -8.62
CA LEU A 53 4.03 -1.98 -9.65
C LEU A 53 2.57 -1.57 -9.63
N SER A 54 1.65 -2.53 -9.59
CA SER A 54 0.21 -2.27 -9.55
C SER A 54 -0.17 -1.46 -8.32
N ALA A 55 0.40 -1.81 -7.15
CA ALA A 55 0.22 -1.06 -5.92
C ALA A 55 0.77 0.37 -6.03
N MET A 56 1.96 0.55 -6.60
CA MET A 56 2.54 1.87 -6.83
C MET A 56 1.72 2.71 -7.81
N GLU A 57 1.15 2.08 -8.84
CA GLU A 57 0.30 2.76 -9.79
C GLU A 57 -1.02 3.22 -9.17
N MET A 58 -1.59 2.43 -8.25
CA MET A 58 -2.72 2.84 -7.42
C MET A 58 -2.34 3.99 -6.48
N MET A 59 -1.16 3.96 -5.86
CA MET A 59 -0.66 5.05 -5.02
C MET A 59 -0.44 6.34 -5.81
N ARG A 60 0.01 6.23 -7.06
CA ARG A 60 0.14 7.36 -7.97
C ARG A 60 -1.23 7.94 -8.31
N LYS A 61 -2.20 7.09 -8.66
CA LYS A 61 -3.59 7.48 -8.97
C LYS A 61 -4.31 8.09 -7.76
N SER A 62 -3.99 7.65 -6.55
CA SER A 62 -4.54 8.21 -5.30
C SER A 62 -3.84 9.49 -4.84
N GLY A 63 -2.77 9.92 -5.52
CA GLY A 63 -1.97 11.09 -5.14
C GLY A 63 -1.08 10.87 -3.91
N GLN A 64 -0.90 9.63 -3.48
CA GLN A 64 -0.02 9.28 -2.36
C GLN A 64 1.47 9.33 -2.74
N ILE A 65 1.79 9.18 -4.03
CA ILE A 65 3.15 9.35 -4.56
C ILE A 65 3.13 10.20 -5.84
N THR A 66 4.20 10.94 -6.09
CA THR A 66 4.35 11.74 -7.32
C THR A 66 4.79 10.86 -8.50
N GLU A 67 4.65 11.39 -9.71
CA GLU A 67 5.12 10.72 -10.93
C GLU A 67 6.65 10.47 -10.90
N GLU A 68 7.42 11.42 -10.35
CA GLU A 68 8.86 11.26 -10.18
C GLU A 68 9.21 10.13 -9.21
N GLN A 69 8.51 10.07 -8.07
CA GLN A 69 8.69 8.99 -7.09
C GLN A 69 8.31 7.62 -7.67
N TYR A 70 7.26 7.57 -8.49
CA TYR A 70 6.87 6.35 -9.21
C TYR A 70 7.94 5.91 -10.23
N ARG A 71 8.49 6.84 -11.01
CA ARG A 71 9.56 6.56 -11.99
C ARG A 71 10.87 6.15 -11.32
N GLU A 72 11.25 6.81 -10.24
CA GLU A 72 12.45 6.46 -9.49
C GLU A 72 12.34 5.06 -8.87
N ALA A 73 11.18 4.74 -8.29
CA ALA A 73 10.95 3.42 -7.74
C ALA A 73 10.95 2.33 -8.82
N LYS A 74 10.36 2.59 -10.00
CA LYS A 74 10.46 1.69 -11.17
C LYS A 74 11.93 1.40 -11.53
N LYS A 75 12.75 2.45 -11.65
CA LYS A 75 14.19 2.31 -11.92
C LYS A 75 14.89 1.47 -10.86
N ARG A 76 14.61 1.69 -9.57
CA ARG A 76 15.19 0.92 -8.45
C ARG A 76 14.76 -0.55 -8.47
N LEU A 77 13.60 -0.87 -9.04
CA LEU A 77 13.10 -2.24 -9.22
C LEU A 77 13.65 -2.93 -10.48
N GLY A 78 14.45 -2.21 -11.27
CA GLY A 78 15.08 -2.71 -12.50
C GLY A 78 14.14 -2.74 -13.70
N MET A 79 13.24 -1.75 -13.79
CA MET A 79 12.29 -1.52 -14.90
C MET A 79 12.48 -0.13 -15.48
#